data_AF-A0A1S2L454-F1
#
_entry.id   AF-A0A1S2L454-F1
#
_cell.length_a   1.000
_cell.length_b   1.000
_cell.length_c   1.000
_cell.angle_alpha   90.00
_cell.angle_beta   90.00
_cell.angle_gamma   90.00
#
_symmetry.space_group_name_H-M   'P 1'
#
loop_
_entity.id
_entity.type
_entity.pdbx_description
1 polymer ?
#
loop_
_entity_poly.entity_id
_entity_poly.type
_entity_poly.pdbx_seq_one_letter_code
_entity_poly.pdbx_strand_id
1 'polypeptide(L)' 'ATASAVIYSIVETAKENQLNPLNYLTYLFEHLPQIDLDDQEALDQFLPWSKSIPNECRIPAKLK' A
#
# COMPACT_ATOMS: atom_id res chain seq x y z
N ALA A 1 19.98 -7.24 7.08
CA ALA A 1 19.27 -6.00 6.72
C ALA A 1 17.77 -6.25 6.79
N THR A 2 17.09 -5.81 7.86
CA THR A 2 15.67 -6.13 8.12
C THR A 2 14.73 -5.17 7.42
N ALA A 3 15.01 -3.86 7.50
CA ALA A 3 14.19 -2.83 6.88
C ALA A 3 14.10 -3.00 5.35
N SER A 4 15.22 -3.28 4.69
CA SER A 4 15.29 -3.49 3.24
C SER A 4 14.44 -4.68 2.79
N ALA A 5 14.44 -5.77 3.57
CA ALA A 5 13.63 -6.95 3.28
C ALA A 5 12.14 -6.68 3.46
N VAL A 6 11.76 -5.90 4.48
CA VAL A 6 10.37 -5.49 4.70
C VAL A 6 9.86 -4.62 3.56
N ILE A 7 10.62 -3.59 3.17
CA ILE A 7 10.24 -2.72 2.04
C ILE A 7 10.11 -3.53 0.75
N TYR A 8 11.05 -4.45 0.47
CA TYR A 8 10.97 -5.33 -0.69
C TYR A 8 9.69 -6.18 -0.68
N SER A 9 9.34 -6.76 0.46
CA SER A 9 8.11 -7.55 0.62
C SER A 9 6.84 -6.71 0.32
N ILE A 10 6.78 -5.47 0.83
CA ILE A 10 5.66 -4.56 0.59
C ILE A 10 5.56 -4.20 -0.91
N VAL A 11 6.70 -3.94 -1.55
CA VAL A 11 6.76 -3.63 -2.99
C VAL A 11 6.25 -4.81 -3.83
N GLU A 12 6.70 -6.03 -3.55
CA GLU A 12 6.22 -7.21 -4.26
C GLU A 12 4.72 -7.44 -4.03
N THR A 13 4.26 -7.28 -2.78
CA THR A 13 2.83 -7.41 -2.46
C THR A 13 1.99 -6.36 -3.19
N ALA A 14 2.46 -5.12 -3.30
CA ALA A 14 1.79 -4.05 -4.04
C ALA A 14 1.66 -4.41 -5.53
N LYS A 15 2.73 -4.93 -6.15
CA LYS A 15 2.72 -5.34 -7.56
C LYS A 15 1.71 -6.45 -7.84
N GLU A 16 1.67 -7.49 -6.98
CA GLU A 16 0.72 -8.60 -7.10
C GLU A 16 -0.75 -8.13 -6.99
N ASN A 17 -0.99 -7.03 -6.28
CA ASN A 17 -2.32 -6.41 -6.14
C ASN A 17 -2.59 -5.29 -7.16
N GLN A 18 -1.80 -5.18 -8.23
CA GLN A 18 -1.96 -4.18 -9.30
C GLN A 18 -1.86 -2.73 -8.79
N LEU A 19 -1.09 -2.51 -7.73
CA LEU A 19 -0.78 -1.20 -7.18
C LEU A 19 0.58 -0.72 -7.67
N ASN A 20 0.69 0.59 -7.90
CA ASN A 20 1.96 1.26 -8.13
C ASN A 20 2.73 1.29 -6.79
N PRO A 21 3.90 0.63 -6.69
CA PRO A 21 4.58 0.47 -5.40
C PRO A 21 5.03 1.78 -4.78
N LEU A 22 5.44 2.75 -5.60
CA LEU A 22 5.88 4.06 -5.11
C LEU A 22 4.70 4.83 -4.51
N ASN A 23 3.60 4.94 -5.26
CA ASN A 23 2.43 5.67 -4.80
C ASN A 23 1.79 5.00 -3.57
N TYR A 24 1.76 3.66 -3.55
CA TYR A 24 1.24 2.91 -2.41
C TYR A 24 2.10 3.09 -1.16
N LEU A 25 3.44 3.03 -1.27
CA LEU A 25 4.32 3.30 -0.14
C LEU A 25 4.17 4.74 0.37
N THR A 26 4.08 5.72 -0.52
CA THR A 26 3.83 7.12 -0.15
C THR A 26 2.52 7.25 0.62
N TYR A 27 1.43 6.68 0.10
CA TYR A 27 0.13 6.66 0.76
C TYR A 27 0.18 6.03 2.15
N LEU A 28 0.84 4.87 2.29
CA LEU A 28 1.02 4.23 3.59
C LEU A 28 1.78 5.14 4.56
N PHE A 29 2.89 5.74 4.15
CA PHE A 29 3.69 6.57 5.05
C PHE A 29 3.05 7.92 5.41
N GLU A 30 2.21 8.47 4.53
CA GLU A 30 1.46 9.69 4.82
C GLU A 30 0.29 9.43 5.79
N HIS A 31 -0.44 8.33 5.59
CA HIS A 31 -1.71 8.10 6.29
C HIS A 31 -1.65 7.14 7.48
N LEU A 32 -0.79 6.12 7.48
CA LEU A 32 -0.63 5.22 8.63
C LEU A 32 -0.27 5.93 9.95
N PRO A 33 0.58 6.98 10.01
CA PRO A 33 0.85 7.66 11.28
C PRO A 33 -0.35 8.47 11.80
N GLN A 34 -1.41 8.63 11.01
CA GLN A 34 -2.61 9.40 11.37
C GLN A 34 -3.71 8.55 12.00
N ILE A 35 -3.63 7.23 11.92
CA ILE A 35 -4.65 6.30 12.43
C ILE A 35 -4.17 5.64 13.73
N ASP A 36 -5.12 5.09 14.47
CA ASP A 36 -4.81 4.19 15.56
C ASP A 36 -4.45 2.81 14.99
N LEU A 37 -3.25 2.32 15.33
CA LEU A 37 -2.76 1.02 14.86
C LEU A 37 -3.37 -0.15 15.65
N ASP A 38 -4.09 0.11 16.76
CA ASP A 38 -4.86 -0.91 17.47
C ASP A 38 -6.23 -1.15 16.80
N ASP A 39 -6.70 -0.19 15.99
CA ASP A 39 -7.93 -0.29 15.23
C ASP A 39 -7.73 -1.13 13.95
N GLN A 40 -8.08 -2.41 14.05
CA GLN A 40 -7.94 -3.36 12.96
C GLN A 40 -8.78 -2.97 11.73
N GLU A 41 -9.98 -2.43 11.94
CA GLU A 41 -10.86 -2.02 10.86
C GLU A 41 -10.27 -0.84 10.06
N ALA A 42 -9.63 0.10 10.75
CA ALA A 42 -8.89 1.19 10.14
C ALA A 42 -7.69 0.64 9.35
N LEU A 43 -6.91 -0.29 9.93
CA LEU A 43 -5.78 -0.92 9.26
C LEU A 43 -6.17 -1.70 8.00
N ASP A 44 -7.30 -2.40 8.03
CA ASP A 44 -7.83 -3.15 6.88
C ASP A 44 -8.07 -2.26 5.65
N GLN A 45 -8.27 -0.94 5.84
CA GLN A 45 -8.43 0.01 4.74
C GLN A 45 -7.12 0.28 3.98
N PHE A 46 -5.98 0.03 4.60
CA PHE A 46 -4.65 0.24 4.03
C PHE A 46 -4.08 -1.01 3.38
N LEU A 47 -4.74 -2.17 3.51
CA LEU A 47 -4.29 -3.40 2.89
C LEU A 47 -4.35 -3.30 1.36
N PRO A 48 -3.45 -4.00 0.64
CA PRO A 48 -3.29 -3.81 -0.80
C PRO A 48 -4.49 -4.30 -1.62
N TRP A 49 -5.33 -5.16 -1.06
CA TRP A 49 -6.61 -5.60 -1.63
C TRP A 49 -7.80 -4.72 -1.23
N SER A 50 -7.59 -3.68 -0.42
CA SER A 50 -8.67 -2.86 0.10
C SER A 50 -9.27 -1.98 -1.00
N LYS A 51 -10.60 -1.83 -0.95
CA LYS A 51 -11.34 -0.96 -1.88
C LYS A 51 -11.10 0.52 -1.57
N SER A 52 -10.72 0.84 -0.34
CA SER A 52 -10.46 2.20 0.14
C SER A 52 -9.17 2.81 -0.44
N ILE A 53 -8.29 1.99 -1.02
CA ILE A 53 -7.05 2.47 -1.65
C ILE A 53 -7.38 3.46 -2.79
N PRO A 54 -6.72 4.64 -2.85
CA PRO A 54 -6.93 5.62 -3.90
C PRO A 54 -6.64 5.06 -5.29
N ASN A 55 -7.35 5.57 -6.30
CA ASN A 55 -7.11 5.19 -7.70
C ASN A 55 -5.71 5.62 -8.19
N GLU A 56 -5.12 6.65 -7.60
CA GLU A 56 -3.75 7.09 -7.87
C GLU A 56 -2.71 6.04 -7.49
N CYS A 57 -3.01 5.19 -6.50
CA CYS A 57 -2.17 4.07 -6.12
C CYS A 57 -2.36 2.86 -7.04
N ARG A 58 -3.42 2.80 -7.86
CA ARG A 58 -3.65 1.69 -8.80
C ARG A 58 -2.88 1.92 -10.09
N ILE A 59 -2.33 0.84 -10.65
CA ILE A 59 -1.66 0.92 -11.95
C ILE A 59 -2.74 1.23 -13.01
N PRO A 60 -2.61 2.31 -13.79
CA PRO A 60 -3.56 2.56 -14.87
C PRO A 60 -3.47 1.41 -15.87
N ALA A 61 -4.61 0.88 -16.30
CA ALA A 61 -4.72 -0.24 -17.25
C ALA A 61 -4.13 0.04 -18.66
N LYS A 62 -3.34 1.11 -18.81
CA LYS A 62 -2.66 1.52 -20.04
C LYS A 62 -1.17 1.63 -19.81
N LEU A 63 -0.50 0.49 -19.67
CA LEU A 63 0.82 0.32 -20.24
C LEU A 63 0.83 -1.10 -20.83
N LYS A 64 0.42 -1.18 -22.10
CA LYS A 64 0.67 -2.35 -22.95
C LYS A 64 2.06 -2.22 -23.55
#